data_AF-A0A2X2K0W9-F1
#
_entry.id   AF-A0A2X2K0W9-F1
#
_cell.length_a   1.000
_cell.length_b   1.000
_cell.length_c   1.000
_cell.angle_alpha   90.00
_cell.angle_beta   90.00
_cell.angle_gamma   90.00
#
_symmetry.space_group_name_H-M   'P 1'
#
loop_
_entity.id
_entity.type
_entity.pdbx_description
1 polymer ?
#
loop_
_entity_poly.entity_id
_entity_poly.type
_entity_poly.pdbx_seq_one_letter_code
_entity_poly.pdbx_strand_id
1 'polypeptide(L)'
;MNKRRNETYNWYMLTMEERQKLMYDHGMIGRKYAGKIKQFITGSVGFDDFEWGVTLFSDDVLQFKKIVYEMRFDETTARYGEFGSFFVGHIINTNEFNQFFADS
;
A
#
# COMPACT_ATOMS: atom_id res chain seq x y z
N MET A 1 -6.26 -0.64 -3.68
CA MET A 1 -6.71 -1.63 -2.68
C MET A 1 -8.04 -1.19 -2.09
N ASN A 2 -8.84 -2.14 -1.63
CA ASN A 2 -10.12 -1.88 -0.96
C ASN A 2 -10.04 -2.34 0.50
N LYS A 3 -11.00 -1.86 1.28
CA LYS A 3 -11.40 -2.43 2.56
C LYS A 3 -12.60 -3.35 2.32
N ARG A 4 -12.44 -4.63 2.66
CA ARG A 4 -13.43 -5.69 2.44
C ARG A 4 -14.82 -5.35 2.99
N ARG A 5 -15.84 -5.78 2.25
CA ARG A 5 -17.28 -5.68 2.59
C ARG A 5 -18.02 -7.00 2.36
N ASN A 6 -17.51 -8.11 2.88
CA ASN A 6 -18.21 -9.40 2.78
C ASN A 6 -19.07 -9.68 4.03
N GLU A 7 -19.77 -10.82 4.05
CA GLU A 7 -20.73 -11.17 5.11
C GLU A 7 -20.09 -11.27 6.51
N THR A 8 -18.84 -11.73 6.60
CA THR A 8 -18.16 -11.94 7.89
C THR A 8 -17.32 -10.73 8.31
N TYR A 9 -16.66 -10.08 7.36
CA TYR A 9 -15.75 -8.96 7.56
C TYR A 9 -16.17 -7.79 6.69
N ASN A 10 -16.83 -6.81 7.31
CA ASN A 10 -17.25 -5.59 6.66
C ASN A 10 -16.65 -4.38 7.38
N TRP A 11 -15.60 -3.82 6.81
CA TRP A 11 -14.89 -2.65 7.36
C TRP A 11 -15.82 -1.44 7.59
N TYR A 12 -16.81 -1.27 6.72
CA TYR A 12 -17.70 -0.12 6.75
C TYR A 12 -18.78 -0.22 7.82
N MET A 13 -19.03 -1.43 8.33
CA MET A 13 -19.97 -1.68 9.43
C MET A 13 -19.32 -1.63 10.82
N LEU A 14 -17.99 -1.56 10.89
CA LEU A 14 -17.27 -1.34 12.15
C LEU A 14 -17.58 0.04 12.71
N THR A 15 -17.57 0.13 14.04
CA THR A 15 -17.57 1.41 14.74
C THR A 15 -16.31 2.21 14.43
N MET A 16 -16.36 3.53 14.68
CA MET A 16 -15.19 4.38 14.51
C MET A 16 -14.04 3.98 15.44
N GLU A 17 -14.34 3.59 16.68
CA GLU A 17 -13.35 3.17 17.68
C GLU A 17 -12.58 1.92 17.22
N GLU A 18 -13.31 0.91 16.74
CA GLU A 18 -12.69 -0.31 16.19
C GLU A 18 -11.77 0.00 15.02
N ARG A 19 -12.21 0.85 14.08
CA ARG A 19 -11.38 1.27 12.94
C ARG A 19 -10.14 2.04 13.39
N GLN A 20 -10.27 2.92 14.39
CA GLN A 20 -9.14 3.67 14.93
C GLN A 20 -8.09 2.75 15.56
N LYS A 21 -8.52 1.79 16.39
CA LYS A 21 -7.60 0.82 16.99
C LYS A 21 -6.86 0.01 15.91
N LEU A 22 -7.60 -0.51 14.95
CA LEU A 22 -7.07 -1.25 13.81
C LEU A 22 -6.03 -0.43 13.01
N MET A 23 -6.34 0.82 12.69
CA MET A 23 -5.41 1.69 11.96
C MET A 23 -4.22 2.15 12.81
N TYR A 24 -4.39 2.29 14.13
CA TYR A 24 -3.29 2.58 15.05
C TYR A 24 -2.25 1.45 15.00
N ASP A 25 -2.68 0.21 15.19
CA ASP A 25 -1.81 -0.97 15.16
C ASP A 25 -1.08 -1.09 13.80
N HIS A 26 -1.79 -0.87 12.70
CA HIS A 26 -1.22 -0.83 11.34
C HIS A 26 -0.16 0.29 11.20
N GLY A 27 -0.48 1.50 11.68
CA GLY A 27 0.43 2.64 11.65
C GLY A 27 1.70 2.42 12.48
N MET A 28 1.62 1.66 13.58
CA MET A 28 2.78 1.31 14.40
C MET A 28 3.77 0.42 13.65
N ILE A 29 3.31 -0.46 12.77
CA ILE A 29 4.19 -1.22 11.86
C ILE A 29 4.85 -0.27 10.87
N GLY A 30 4.07 0.61 10.23
CA GLY A 30 4.59 1.60 9.27
C GLY A 30 5.71 2.47 9.84
N ARG A 31 5.60 2.89 11.11
CA ARG A 31 6.65 3.69 11.80
C ARG A 31 8.00 2.99 11.87
N LYS A 32 8.06 1.65 11.90
CA LYS A 32 9.33 0.88 11.88
C LYS A 32 10.12 1.05 10.57
N TYR A 33 9.44 1.50 9.51
CA TYR A 33 10.01 1.72 8.17
C TYR A 33 10.30 3.20 7.88
N ALA A 34 10.16 4.08 8.88
CA ALA A 34 10.54 5.49 8.75
C ALA A 34 12.01 5.61 8.30
N GLY A 35 12.25 6.50 7.32
CA GLY A 35 13.57 6.68 6.70
C GLY A 35 13.96 5.60 5.68
N LYS A 36 13.24 4.48 5.60
CA LYS A 36 13.47 3.43 4.59
C LYS A 36 12.45 3.49 3.47
N ILE A 37 11.20 3.81 3.80
CA ILE A 37 10.09 3.88 2.86
C ILE A 37 9.38 5.23 3.00
N LYS A 38 9.12 5.88 1.87
CA LYS A 38 8.17 6.99 1.76
C LYS A 38 6.90 6.46 1.13
N GLN A 39 5.77 6.68 1.80
CA GLN A 39 4.46 6.22 1.35
C GLN A 39 3.60 7.41 0.96
N PHE A 40 2.86 7.25 -0.14
CA PHE A 40 1.79 8.14 -0.55
C PHE A 40 0.51 7.34 -0.68
N ILE A 41 -0.53 7.78 0.04
CA ILE A 41 -1.87 7.19 -0.02
C ILE A 41 -2.78 8.16 -0.73
N THR A 42 -3.41 7.69 -1.81
CA THR A 42 -4.41 8.46 -2.57
C THR A 42 -5.77 7.80 -2.42
N GLY A 43 -6.82 8.58 -2.17
CA GLY A 43 -8.19 8.09 -2.15
C GLY A 43 -8.82 8.21 -3.55
N SER A 44 -9.49 7.15 -3.99
CA SER A 44 -10.06 7.02 -5.34
C SER A 44 -11.50 6.54 -5.36
N VAL A 45 -12.18 6.50 -4.20
CA VAL A 45 -13.62 6.23 -4.12
C VAL A 45 -14.40 7.22 -5.00
N GLY A 46 -15.12 6.70 -6.01
CA GLY A 46 -15.86 7.51 -6.98
C GLY A 46 -15.02 8.04 -8.16
N PHE A 47 -13.74 7.69 -8.22
CA PHE A 47 -12.82 8.11 -9.29
C PHE A 47 -12.22 6.92 -10.06
N ASP A 48 -12.04 5.76 -9.43
CA ASP A 48 -11.41 4.58 -10.01
C ASP A 48 -12.01 3.28 -9.40
N ASP A 49 -11.56 2.11 -9.87
CA ASP A 49 -12.11 0.79 -9.54
C ASP A 49 -11.83 0.35 -8.08
N PHE A 50 -10.77 0.91 -7.46
CA PHE A 50 -10.40 0.64 -6.07
C PHE A 50 -10.52 1.90 -5.20
N GLU A 51 -10.63 1.73 -3.89
CA GLU A 51 -10.86 2.79 -2.91
C GLU A 51 -9.59 3.61 -2.61
N TRP A 52 -8.40 2.98 -2.65
CA TRP A 52 -7.12 3.64 -2.46
C TRP A 52 -6.01 3.20 -3.43
N GLY A 53 -5.21 4.17 -3.88
CA GLY A 53 -3.88 3.95 -4.42
C GLY A 53 -2.83 3.96 -3.30
N VAL A 54 -1.85 3.04 -3.39
CA VAL A 54 -0.74 2.93 -2.43
C VAL A 54 0.56 2.97 -3.22
N THR A 55 1.32 4.06 -3.08
CA THR A 55 2.61 4.23 -3.75
C THR A 55 3.71 4.23 -2.69
N LEU A 56 4.72 3.37 -2.88
CA LEU A 56 5.87 3.26 -1.99
C LEU A 56 7.16 3.60 -2.75
N PHE A 57 7.98 4.46 -2.17
CA PHE A 57 9.33 4.77 -2.64
C PHE A 57 10.36 4.29 -1.62
N SER A 58 11.44 3.69 -2.10
CA SER A 58 12.57 3.26 -1.30
C SER A 58 13.81 3.15 -2.20
N ASP A 59 14.98 3.36 -1.62
CA ASP A 59 16.26 3.08 -2.30
C ASP A 59 16.60 1.58 -2.31
N ASP A 60 15.85 0.75 -1.56
CA ASP A 60 16.00 -0.71 -1.50
C ASP A 60 14.64 -1.41 -1.74
N VAL A 61 14.52 -2.09 -2.88
CA VAL A 61 13.30 -2.80 -3.31
C VAL A 61 12.86 -3.88 -2.30
N LEU A 62 13.79 -4.45 -1.51
CA LEU A 62 13.43 -5.45 -0.50
C LEU A 62 12.62 -4.84 0.64
N GLN A 63 12.67 -3.52 0.85
CA GLN A 63 11.84 -2.86 1.85
C GLN A 63 10.36 -2.94 1.50
N PHE A 64 9.99 -2.92 0.21
CA PHE A 64 8.60 -3.12 -0.23
C PHE A 64 8.09 -4.50 0.20
N LYS A 65 8.87 -5.55 -0.06
CA LYS A 65 8.52 -6.91 0.35
C LYS A 65 8.40 -7.00 1.87
N LYS A 66 9.33 -6.42 2.63
CA LYS A 66 9.33 -6.47 4.10
C LYS A 66 8.08 -5.81 4.67
N ILE A 67 7.78 -4.56 4.29
CA ILE A 67 6.65 -3.82 4.87
C ILE A 67 5.31 -4.45 4.49
N VAL A 68 5.09 -4.78 3.21
CA VAL A 68 3.80 -5.33 2.74
C VAL A 68 3.57 -6.71 3.35
N TYR A 69 4.63 -7.51 3.50
CA TYR A 69 4.53 -8.82 4.13
C TYR A 69 4.28 -8.72 5.63
N GLU A 70 4.99 -7.85 6.35
CA GLU A 70 4.77 -7.65 7.80
C GLU A 70 3.35 -7.13 8.08
N MET A 71 2.89 -6.13 7.31
CA MET A 71 1.52 -5.61 7.44
C MET A 71 0.46 -6.67 7.14
N ARG A 72 0.71 -7.66 6.28
CA ARG A 72 -0.28 -8.74 6.06
C ARG A 72 -0.61 -9.56 7.31
N PHE A 73 0.20 -9.49 8.36
CA PHE A 73 -0.08 -10.14 9.64
C PHE A 73 -0.78 -9.22 10.64
N ASP A 74 -0.90 -7.91 10.36
CA ASP A 74 -1.77 -7.04 11.14
C ASP A 74 -3.24 -7.32 10.82
N GLU A 75 -4.10 -7.22 11.83
CA GLU A 75 -5.50 -7.62 11.70
C GLU A 75 -6.27 -6.78 10.66
N THR A 76 -5.92 -5.50 10.56
CA THR A 76 -6.51 -4.52 9.64
C THR A 76 -6.30 -4.93 8.19
N THR A 77 -5.12 -5.47 7.88
CA THR A 77 -4.78 -5.98 6.57
C THR A 77 -5.26 -7.43 6.38
N ALA A 78 -5.06 -8.30 7.36
CA ALA A 78 -5.40 -9.72 7.26
C ALA A 78 -6.90 -9.97 7.05
N ARG A 79 -7.76 -9.24 7.77
CA ARG A 79 -9.22 -9.38 7.68
C ARG A 79 -9.83 -8.54 6.57
N TYR A 80 -9.32 -7.32 6.38
CA TYR A 80 -10.00 -6.31 5.55
C TYR A 80 -9.22 -5.88 4.30
N GLY A 81 -7.97 -6.30 4.10
CA GLY A 81 -7.18 -5.90 2.93
C GLY A 81 -7.58 -6.65 1.66
N GLU A 82 -7.99 -5.91 0.62
CA GLU A 82 -8.22 -6.45 -0.72
C GLU A 82 -7.33 -5.74 -1.73
N PHE A 83 -6.41 -6.49 -2.33
CA PHE A 83 -5.35 -5.94 -3.16
C PHE A 83 -5.59 -6.24 -4.63
N GLY A 84 -5.42 -5.23 -5.48
CA GLY A 84 -5.28 -5.43 -6.92
C GLY A 84 -3.85 -5.86 -7.27
N SER A 85 -3.43 -5.55 -8.49
CA SER A 85 -2.08 -5.84 -8.99
C SER A 85 -1.00 -5.01 -8.27
N PHE A 86 0.20 -5.57 -8.19
CA PHE A 86 1.40 -4.89 -7.70
C PHE A 86 2.33 -4.61 -8.87
N PHE A 87 2.80 -3.36 -8.97
CA PHE A 87 3.76 -2.92 -9.97
C PHE A 87 5.01 -2.44 -9.26
N VAL A 88 6.19 -2.85 -9.76
CA VAL A 88 7.49 -2.47 -9.22
C VAL A 88 8.35 -1.98 -10.37
N GLY A 89 9.00 -0.82 -10.18
CA GLY A 89 9.88 -0.21 -11.16
C GLY A 89 11.08 0.45 -10.48
N HIS A 90 12.01 0.92 -11.30
CA HIS A 90 13.11 1.77 -10.86
C HIS A 90 12.95 3.17 -11.46
N ILE A 91 13.59 4.17 -10.85
CA ILE A 91 13.59 5.53 -11.39
C ILE A 91 14.47 5.54 -12.63
N ILE A 92 13.96 6.10 -13.72
CA ILE A 92 14.68 6.33 -14.96
C ILE A 92 14.74 7.84 -15.17
N ASN A 93 15.95 8.39 -15.24
CA ASN A 93 16.14 9.79 -15.60
C ASN A 93 16.10 9.97 -17.13
N THR A 94 16.01 11.23 -17.59
CA THR A 94 15.86 11.53 -19.03
C THR A 94 16.96 10.94 -19.91
N ASN A 95 18.21 10.89 -19.42
CA ASN A 95 19.32 10.32 -20.19
C ASN A 95 19.21 8.79 -20.30
N GLU A 96 18.89 8.12 -19.19
CA GLU A 96 18.66 6.67 -19.16
C GLU A 96 17.46 6.29 -20.03
N PHE A 97 16.40 7.11 -20.03
CA PHE A 97 15.22 6.92 -20.86
C PHE A 97 15.57 6.98 -22.35
N ASN A 98 16.34 7.98 -22.78
CA ASN A 98 16.77 8.11 -24.17
C ASN A 98 17.64 6.91 -24.60
N GLN A 99 18.54 6.45 -23.73
CA GLN A 99 19.37 5.28 -24.00
C GLN A 99 18.54 4.00 -24.15
N PHE A 100 17.52 3.82 -23.30
CA PHE A 100 16.66 2.63 -23.32
C PHE A 100 15.98 2.40 -24.69
N PHE A 101 15.66 3.46 -25.43
CA PHE A 101 15.05 3.38 -26.77
C PHE A 101 16.05 3.54 -27.93
N ALA A 102 17.31 3.89 -27.65
CA ALA A 102 18.33 4.01 -28.69
C ALA A 102 18.88 2.64 -29.12
N ASP A 103 18.84 1.65 -28.22
CA ASP A 103 19.34 0.29 -28.45
C ASP A 103 18.24 -0.69 -28.95
N SER A 104 17.05 -0.18 -29.29
CA SER A 104 15.89 -0.93 -29.81
C SER A 104 15.63 -0.67 -31.28
#